data_AF-A0A1W7R4R4-F1
#
_entry.id   AF-A0A1W7R4R4-F1
#
_cell.length_a   1.000
_cell.length_b   1.000
_cell.length_c   1.000
_cell.angle_alpha   90.00
_cell.angle_beta   90.00
_cell.angle_gamma   90.00
#
_symmetry.space_group_name_H-M   'P 1'
#
loop_
_entity.id
_entity.type
_entity.pdbx_description
1 polymer ?
#
loop_
_entity_poly.entity_id
_entity_poly.type
_entity_poly.pdbx_seq_one_letter_code
_entity_poly.pdbx_strand_id
1 'polypeptide(L)'
;RCMIERCETVAHTSNEYIDHLKHHHEIPRDFRFHCTFQRCPQIASTWHTFRRHLLTHEKHLEILEQPREQLHSGVPKEEITVGQVPIEETLCRFNCPSNDHAPIPQHSNASFEKNLLDIESQSVSLTLYLHSKTNLTRENVHDIQKNISVLNSKTVSNIKNLPLKIVDPQVEYELNTYLDRLENGFDFIDTDYKFFKHLEDKNLFKMPTMVQIDHEPVPIGISIEDVQIENDKSYVVLSAVEFQIRKFLQTDNIIKDVIKNTLELQKSQLIQNIVNGQVWQDIRAKYKSEHIIPISLYCDEFEINDCLSSHNKKHAICGVYYSFPTLPEKYASKLCNIFIAAMIKKIDINECGINMLFRPIVQLFTD
;
A
#
# COMPACT_ATOMS: atom_id res chain seq x y z
N ARG A 1 -25.22 13.37 -27.50
CA ARG A 1 -25.03 13.95 -28.86
C ARG A 1 -23.54 14.20 -29.07
N CYS A 2 -23.00 13.95 -30.25
CA CYS A 2 -21.59 14.20 -30.56
C CYS A 2 -21.21 15.67 -30.35
N MET A 3 -19.99 15.91 -29.87
CA MET A 3 -19.46 17.25 -29.60
C MET A 3 -18.87 17.94 -30.84
N ILE A 4 -18.61 17.19 -31.92
CA ILE A 4 -18.04 17.73 -33.16
C ILE A 4 -19.14 18.44 -33.95
N GLU A 5 -18.88 19.68 -34.37
CA GLU A 5 -19.82 20.46 -35.17
C GLU A 5 -20.27 19.69 -36.42
N ARG A 6 -21.57 19.77 -36.74
CA ARG A 6 -22.20 19.07 -37.87
C ARG A 6 -22.24 17.54 -37.75
N CYS A 7 -21.86 16.96 -36.61
CA CYS A 7 -22.10 15.55 -36.31
C CYS A 7 -23.41 15.40 -35.52
N GLU A 8 -24.37 14.66 -36.09
CA GLU A 8 -25.69 14.44 -35.48
C GLU A 8 -25.79 13.14 -34.68
N THR A 9 -24.71 12.36 -34.62
CA THR A 9 -24.72 11.07 -33.93
C THR A 9 -25.03 11.23 -32.44
N VAL A 10 -25.96 10.42 -31.95
CA VAL A 10 -26.31 10.27 -30.54
C VAL A 10 -25.92 8.86 -30.14
N ALA A 11 -25.07 8.76 -29.12
CA ALA A 11 -24.72 7.48 -28.50
C ALA A 11 -25.52 7.31 -27.21
N HIS A 12 -25.87 6.06 -26.88
CA HIS A 12 -26.65 5.72 -25.70
C HIS A 12 -25.77 5.21 -24.55
N THR A 13 -24.53 4.78 -24.86
CA THR A 13 -23.50 4.47 -23.87
C THR A 13 -22.23 5.29 -24.09
N SER A 14 -21.43 5.42 -23.04
CA SER A 14 -20.11 6.06 -23.02
C SER A 14 -19.12 5.33 -23.90
N ASN A 15 -19.18 4.00 -23.97
CA ASN A 15 -18.31 3.21 -24.84
C ASN A 15 -18.65 3.44 -26.31
N GLU A 16 -19.93 3.41 -26.70
CA GLU A 16 -20.37 3.77 -28.05
C GLU A 16 -19.95 5.19 -28.44
N TYR A 17 -20.07 6.13 -27.50
CA TYR A 17 -19.70 7.52 -27.74
C TYR A 17 -18.19 7.68 -27.99
N ILE A 18 -17.36 6.99 -27.20
CA ILE A 18 -15.91 7.03 -27.34
C ILE A 18 -15.46 6.35 -28.64
N ASP A 19 -16.04 5.20 -28.96
CA ASP A 19 -15.70 4.48 -30.19
C ASP A 19 -16.15 5.26 -31.43
N HIS A 20 -17.31 5.93 -31.36
CA HIS A 20 -17.73 6.86 -32.40
C HIS A 20 -16.69 7.98 -32.61
N LEU A 21 -16.24 8.63 -31.54
CA LEU A 21 -15.28 9.72 -31.62
C LEU A 21 -13.92 9.26 -32.17
N LYS A 22 -13.47 8.06 -31.83
CA LYS A 22 -12.17 7.53 -32.28
C LYS A 22 -12.14 7.11 -33.75
N HIS A 23 -13.24 6.58 -34.26
CA HIS A 23 -13.26 5.96 -35.59
C HIS A 23 -13.89 6.83 -36.68
N HIS A 24 -14.69 7.83 -36.30
CA HIS A 24 -15.39 8.69 -37.26
C HIS A 24 -14.89 10.14 -37.29
N HIS A 25 -13.97 10.51 -36.39
CA HIS A 25 -13.40 11.85 -36.34
C HIS A 25 -11.88 11.79 -36.18
N GLU A 26 -11.17 12.59 -36.98
CA GLU A 26 -9.74 12.81 -36.79
C GLU A 26 -9.54 13.85 -35.69
N ILE A 27 -9.08 13.40 -34.51
CA ILE A 27 -8.94 14.25 -33.33
C ILE A 27 -7.48 14.70 -33.17
N PRO A 28 -7.19 16.01 -33.25
CA PRO A 28 -5.84 16.56 -33.05
C PRO A 28 -5.25 16.26 -31.67
N ARG A 29 -3.92 16.27 -31.56
CA ARG A 29 -3.21 15.95 -30.29
C ARG A 29 -3.50 16.94 -29.16
N ASP A 30 -3.87 18.17 -29.47
CA ASP A 30 -4.16 19.26 -28.53
C ASP A 30 -5.67 19.47 -28.28
N PHE A 31 -6.52 18.60 -28.82
CA PHE A 31 -7.97 18.71 -28.74
C PHE A 31 -8.49 18.70 -27.29
N ARG A 32 -9.55 19.49 -27.04
CA ARG A 32 -10.22 19.61 -25.73
C ARG A 32 -11.61 18.98 -25.80
N PHE A 33 -11.80 17.91 -25.04
CA PHE A 33 -13.05 17.15 -24.99
C PHE A 33 -14.03 17.83 -24.04
N HIS A 34 -15.16 18.30 -24.56
CA HIS A 34 -16.21 18.93 -23.78
C HIS A 34 -17.33 17.93 -23.51
N CYS A 35 -17.76 17.81 -22.26
CA CYS A 35 -18.87 16.92 -21.94
C CYS A 35 -20.20 17.48 -22.48
N THR A 36 -20.92 16.67 -23.26
CA THR A 36 -22.23 17.05 -23.82
C THR A 36 -23.41 16.60 -22.95
N PHE A 37 -23.15 16.08 -21.74
CA PHE A 37 -24.20 15.68 -20.80
C PHE A 37 -24.86 16.92 -20.19
N GLN A 38 -26.18 16.87 -19.93
CA GLN A 38 -26.93 18.06 -19.52
C GLN A 38 -26.33 18.71 -18.28
N ARG A 39 -26.02 20.01 -18.37
CA ARG A 39 -25.46 20.84 -17.30
C ARG A 39 -24.10 20.36 -16.76
N CYS A 40 -23.33 19.60 -17.53
CA CYS A 40 -21.98 19.21 -17.15
C CYS A 40 -20.93 20.23 -17.66
N PRO A 41 -20.20 20.93 -16.78
CA PRO A 41 -19.20 21.92 -17.20
C PRO A 41 -17.81 21.32 -17.48
N GLN A 42 -17.66 19.99 -17.47
CA GLN A 42 -16.35 19.34 -17.47
C GLN A 42 -15.69 19.34 -18.86
N ILE A 43 -14.39 19.66 -18.86
CA ILE A 43 -13.53 19.68 -20.03
C ILE A 43 -12.30 18.83 -19.74
N ALA A 44 -11.93 17.93 -20.66
CA ALA A 44 -10.77 17.07 -20.54
C ALA A 44 -9.75 17.36 -21.65
N SER A 45 -8.46 17.28 -21.29
CA SER A 45 -7.33 17.44 -22.22
C SER A 45 -6.80 16.12 -22.76
N THR A 46 -7.24 14.97 -22.22
CA THR A 46 -6.81 13.64 -22.66
C THR A 46 -7.99 12.68 -22.75
N TRP A 47 -7.85 11.68 -23.62
CA TRP A 47 -8.82 10.59 -23.80
C TRP A 47 -9.11 9.82 -22.51
N HIS A 48 -8.08 9.56 -21.70
CA HIS A 48 -8.22 8.78 -20.48
C HIS A 48 -9.08 9.52 -19.45
N THR A 49 -8.80 10.81 -19.23
CA THR A 49 -9.59 11.65 -18.33
C THR A 49 -11.01 11.82 -18.83
N PHE A 50 -11.21 11.99 -20.15
CA PHE A 50 -12.53 12.12 -20.74
C PHE A 50 -13.36 10.84 -20.59
N ARG A 51 -12.77 9.66 -20.88
CA ARG A 51 -13.43 8.36 -20.71
C ARG A 51 -13.86 8.12 -19.26
N ARG A 52 -12.96 8.38 -18.30
CA ARG A 52 -13.26 8.19 -16.88
C ARG A 52 -14.40 9.11 -16.42
N HIS A 53 -14.46 10.32 -16.95
CA HIS A 53 -15.54 11.26 -16.67
C HIS A 53 -16.88 10.78 -17.22
N LEU A 54 -16.96 10.29 -18.46
CA LEU A 54 -18.22 9.80 -19.05
C LEU A 54 -18.83 8.63 -18.24
N LEU A 55 -18.00 7.72 -17.75
CA LEU A 55 -18.43 6.60 -16.89
C LEU A 55 -19.08 7.04 -15.58
N THR A 56 -18.86 8.28 -15.11
CA THR A 56 -19.56 8.80 -13.93
C THR A 56 -21.03 9.12 -14.22
N HIS A 57 -21.39 9.46 -15.46
CA HIS A 57 -22.77 9.74 -15.84
C HIS A 57 -23.59 8.46 -16.03
N GLU A 58 -22.99 7.38 -16.54
CA GLU A 58 -23.66 6.07 -16.64
C GLU A 58 -24.10 5.54 -15.28
N LYS A 59 -23.22 5.63 -14.27
CA LYS A 59 -23.54 5.24 -12.90
C LYS A 59 -24.68 6.04 -12.29
N HIS A 60 -24.83 7.31 -12.67
CA HIS A 60 -25.93 8.15 -12.19
C HIS A 60 -27.27 7.85 -12.90
N LEU A 61 -27.25 7.35 -14.13
CA LEU A 61 -28.45 6.94 -14.86
C LEU A 61 -28.99 5.59 -14.36
N GLU A 62 -28.13 4.64 -14.03
CA GLU A 62 -28.53 3.33 -13.46
C GLU A 62 -29.28 3.44 -12.12
N ILE A 63 -29.01 4.49 -11.35
CA ILE A 63 -29.67 4.76 -10.05
C ILE A 63 -31.10 5.30 -10.24
N LEU A 64 -31.42 5.90 -11.39
CA LEU A 64 -32.72 6.52 -11.65
C LEU A 64 -33.76 5.56 -12.24
N GLU A 65 -33.37 4.37 -12.70
CA GLU A 65 -34.23 3.43 -13.43
C GLU A 65 -34.77 2.24 -12.61
N GLN A 66 -34.53 2.17 -11.30
CA GLN A 66 -35.09 1.08 -10.47
C GLN A 66 -36.58 1.28 -10.11
N PRO A 67 -37.48 0.29 -10.29
CA PRO A 67 -38.89 0.42 -9.94
C PRO A 67 -39.12 0.41 -8.41
N ARG A 68 -39.91 1.36 -7.90
CA ARG A 68 -40.33 1.41 -6.49
C ARG A 68 -41.39 0.36 -6.19
N GLU A 69 -41.04 -0.68 -5.42
CA GLU A 69 -42.01 -1.49 -4.70
C GLU A 69 -42.43 -0.84 -3.38
N GLN A 70 -43.71 -1.03 -3.06
CA GLN A 70 -44.52 -0.27 -2.11
C GLN A 70 -44.26 -0.68 -0.65
N LEU A 71 -44.18 0.30 0.26
CA LEU A 71 -44.41 0.07 1.69
C LEU A 71 -45.58 0.92 2.21
N HIS A 72 -46.60 0.23 2.71
CA HIS A 72 -47.76 0.77 3.40
C HIS A 72 -47.42 1.26 4.82
N SER A 73 -47.65 2.55 5.02
CA SER A 73 -48.35 3.23 6.13
C SER A 73 -48.09 2.84 7.60
N GLY A 74 -47.54 3.81 8.35
CA GLY A 74 -47.62 3.96 9.81
C GLY A 74 -47.13 5.35 10.28
N VAL A 75 -48.06 6.30 10.34
CA VAL A 75 -48.06 7.76 10.71
C VAL A 75 -47.43 8.03 12.11
N PRO A 76 -46.97 9.26 12.57
CA PRO A 76 -47.29 10.65 12.13
C PRO A 76 -46.13 11.66 11.95
N LYS A 77 -46.55 12.81 11.38
CA LYS A 77 -45.88 14.08 11.08
C LYS A 77 -45.38 14.83 12.34
N GLU A 78 -44.20 15.45 12.25
CA GLU A 78 -44.01 16.91 12.32
C GLU A 78 -42.54 17.30 12.02
N GLU A 79 -42.37 18.54 11.57
CA GLU A 79 -41.30 19.09 10.74
C GLU A 79 -39.91 19.17 11.41
N ILE A 80 -38.85 18.73 10.72
CA ILE A 80 -37.47 19.12 11.03
C ILE A 80 -36.79 19.59 9.74
N THR A 81 -36.35 20.84 9.85
CA THR A 81 -35.43 21.62 9.04
C THR A 81 -34.29 20.83 8.38
N VAL A 82 -33.95 21.28 7.16
CA VAL A 82 -32.82 20.80 6.35
C VAL A 82 -31.51 20.91 7.14
N GLY A 83 -31.11 19.80 7.77
CA GLY A 83 -29.78 19.59 8.34
C GLY A 83 -28.87 18.99 7.29
N GLN A 84 -27.79 19.71 6.95
CA GLN A 84 -26.65 19.17 6.21
C GLN A 84 -26.00 18.05 7.02
N VAL A 85 -25.77 16.88 6.43
CA VAL A 85 -24.89 15.85 6.99
C VAL A 85 -23.57 15.86 6.20
N PRO A 86 -22.40 15.94 6.87
CA PRO A 86 -21.11 16.21 6.22
C PRO A 86 -20.46 14.96 5.62
N ILE A 87 -19.77 15.16 4.50
CA ILE A 87 -18.75 14.25 3.98
C ILE A 87 -17.49 14.49 4.81
N GLU A 88 -17.07 13.51 5.62
CA GLU A 88 -15.74 13.50 6.24
C GLU A 88 -14.68 13.15 5.19
N GLU A 89 -14.26 14.15 4.42
CA GLU A 89 -12.92 14.20 3.85
C GLU A 89 -12.00 14.80 4.90
N THR A 90 -11.19 13.97 5.57
CA THR A 90 -10.10 14.47 6.42
C THR A 90 -8.94 14.95 5.52
N LEU A 91 -9.16 16.05 4.80
CA LEU A 91 -8.08 16.94 4.38
C LEU A 91 -7.61 17.69 5.64
N CYS A 92 -6.38 17.45 6.08
CA CYS A 92 -5.71 18.32 7.03
C CYS A 92 -5.54 19.72 6.42
N ARG A 93 -6.53 20.60 6.59
CA ARG A 93 -6.41 22.03 6.35
C ARG A 93 -5.52 22.60 7.46
N PHE A 94 -4.35 23.10 7.09
CA PHE A 94 -3.58 24.02 7.91
C PHE A 94 -4.42 25.28 8.15
N ASN A 95 -4.99 25.44 9.34
CA ASN A 95 -5.55 26.70 9.80
C ASN A 95 -4.43 27.50 10.47
N CYS A 96 -3.98 28.59 9.84
CA CYS A 96 -3.29 29.66 10.53
C CYS A 96 -4.31 30.43 11.41
N PRO A 97 -4.08 30.59 12.72
CA PRO A 97 -4.94 31.44 13.54
C PRO A 97 -4.68 32.93 13.23
N SER A 98 -5.74 33.64 12.91
CA SER A 98 -5.78 35.10 12.89
C SER A 98 -5.59 35.65 14.32
N ASN A 99 -4.80 36.72 14.43
CA ASN A 99 -4.46 37.44 15.65
C ASN A 99 -5.66 37.75 16.55
N ASP A 100 -5.65 37.20 17.76
CA ASP A 100 -6.11 37.90 18.96
C ASP A 100 -4.99 37.84 20.00
N HIS A 101 -4.79 38.96 20.70
CA HIS A 101 -3.67 39.24 21.60
C HIS A 101 -3.41 38.14 22.64
N ALA A 102 -2.62 37.13 22.27
CA ALA A 102 -2.04 36.16 23.18
C ALA A 102 -0.70 36.71 23.72
N PRO A 103 -0.41 36.51 25.02
CA PRO A 103 0.89 36.88 25.57
C PRO A 103 1.98 36.10 24.81
N ILE A 104 3.04 36.82 24.41
CA ILE A 104 4.19 36.32 23.66
C ILE A 104 4.64 34.98 24.29
N PRO A 105 4.55 33.84 23.57
CA PRO A 105 5.00 32.57 24.12
C PRO A 105 6.50 32.65 24.35
N GLN A 106 6.93 32.30 25.56
CA GLN A 106 8.35 32.05 25.82
C GLN A 106 8.78 30.90 24.89
N HIS A 107 9.70 31.18 23.95
CA HIS A 107 10.28 30.19 23.06
C HIS A 107 10.93 29.08 23.89
N SER A 108 10.34 27.88 23.86
CA SER A 108 10.99 26.69 24.41
C SER A 108 11.64 25.92 23.26
N ASN A 109 12.91 25.53 23.44
CA ASN A 109 13.68 24.73 22.47
C ASN A 109 12.95 23.44 22.04
N ALA A 110 12.05 22.93 22.88
CA ALA A 110 11.25 21.74 22.60
C ALA A 110 10.29 21.90 21.40
N SER A 111 9.80 23.12 21.12
CA SER A 111 8.93 23.38 19.96
C SER A 111 9.73 23.35 18.66
N PHE A 112 10.96 23.86 18.69
CA PHE A 112 11.85 23.93 17.53
C PHE A 112 12.33 22.54 17.08
N GLU A 113 12.87 21.73 18.00
CA GLU A 113 13.30 20.36 17.69
C GLU A 113 12.16 19.50 17.16
N LYS A 114 10.95 19.68 17.71
CA LYS A 114 9.74 18.99 17.24
C LYS A 114 9.41 19.33 15.78
N ASN A 115 9.55 20.58 15.38
CA ASN A 115 9.26 21.01 14.01
C ASN A 115 10.27 20.43 13.00
N LEU A 116 11.55 20.30 13.38
CA LEU A 116 12.55 19.63 12.55
C LEU A 116 12.24 18.14 12.37
N LEU A 117 11.89 17.45 13.46
CA LEU A 117 11.48 16.05 13.43
C LEU A 117 10.21 15.83 12.60
N ASP A 118 9.31 16.82 12.53
CA ASP A 118 8.13 16.75 11.68
C ASP A 118 8.52 16.69 10.19
N ILE A 119 9.45 17.54 9.71
CA ILE A 119 9.92 17.48 8.30
C ILE A 119 10.47 16.09 7.95
N GLU A 120 11.31 15.52 8.82
CA GLU A 120 11.86 14.18 8.61
C GLU A 120 10.75 13.12 8.58
N SER A 121 9.83 13.17 9.54
CA SER A 121 8.69 12.26 9.63
C SER A 121 7.79 12.35 8.39
N GLN A 122 7.51 13.56 7.90
CA GLN A 122 6.74 13.77 6.67
C GLN A 122 7.48 13.25 5.44
N SER A 123 8.80 13.41 5.37
CA SER A 123 9.63 12.94 4.26
C SER A 123 9.65 11.40 4.20
N VAL A 124 9.77 10.73 5.36
CA VAL A 124 9.65 9.27 5.46
C VAL A 124 8.24 8.81 5.09
N SER A 125 7.21 9.47 5.62
CA SER A 125 5.80 9.14 5.36
C SER A 125 5.45 9.25 3.89
N LEU A 126 5.90 10.31 3.22
CA LEU A 126 5.75 10.48 1.78
C LEU A 126 6.46 9.35 1.01
N THR A 127 7.69 9.04 1.39
CA THR A 127 8.48 7.98 0.72
C THR A 127 7.80 6.62 0.85
N LEU A 128 7.32 6.27 2.05
CA LEU A 128 6.53 5.05 2.28
C LEU A 128 5.23 5.05 1.46
N TYR A 129 4.53 6.18 1.42
CA TYR A 129 3.32 6.31 0.61
C TYR A 129 3.60 6.09 -0.88
N LEU A 130 4.70 6.62 -1.42
CA LEU A 130 5.08 6.42 -2.82
C LEU A 130 5.43 4.95 -3.09
N HIS A 131 6.19 4.30 -2.20
CA HIS A 131 6.47 2.86 -2.31
C HIS A 131 5.23 1.97 -2.17
N SER A 132 4.16 2.44 -1.51
CA SER A 132 2.90 1.69 -1.44
C SER A 132 2.15 1.63 -2.78
N LYS A 133 2.55 2.45 -3.78
CA LYS A 133 1.91 2.47 -5.10
C LYS A 133 2.48 1.40 -6.00
N THR A 134 1.61 0.50 -6.45
CA THR A 134 1.97 -0.64 -7.32
C THR A 134 2.50 -0.23 -8.69
N ASN A 135 2.23 1.01 -9.13
CA ASN A 135 2.61 1.54 -10.44
C ASN A 135 3.84 2.47 -10.39
N LEU A 136 4.51 2.60 -9.24
CA LEU A 136 5.73 3.38 -9.10
C LEU A 136 6.92 2.45 -8.86
N THR A 137 7.94 2.57 -9.70
CA THR A 137 9.22 1.89 -9.47
C THR A 137 10.02 2.65 -8.39
N ARG A 138 11.03 1.99 -7.80
CA ARG A 138 11.94 2.66 -6.83
C ARG A 138 12.63 3.87 -7.46
N GLU A 139 13.03 3.76 -8.73
CA GLU A 139 13.59 4.87 -9.49
C GLU A 139 12.61 6.05 -9.57
N ASN A 140 11.33 5.79 -9.84
CA ASN A 140 10.32 6.87 -9.85
C ASN A 140 10.17 7.53 -8.47
N VAL A 141 10.28 6.77 -7.38
CA VAL A 141 10.25 7.35 -6.02
C VAL A 141 11.43 8.29 -5.82
N HIS A 142 12.65 7.88 -6.19
CA HIS A 142 13.83 8.72 -6.09
C HIS A 142 13.77 9.95 -7.00
N ASP A 143 13.24 9.82 -8.21
CA ASP A 143 13.00 10.97 -9.10
C ASP A 143 12.01 11.97 -8.48
N ILE A 144 10.95 11.49 -7.83
CA ILE A 144 10.00 12.35 -7.14
C ILE A 144 10.70 13.09 -5.97
N GLN A 145 11.45 12.37 -5.13
CA GLN A 145 12.22 12.97 -4.03
C GLN A 145 13.18 14.06 -4.55
N LYS A 146 13.88 13.79 -5.65
CA LYS A 146 14.80 14.74 -6.28
C LYS A 146 14.07 15.99 -6.79
N ASN A 147 12.93 15.82 -7.47
CA ASN A 147 12.13 16.95 -7.96
C ASN A 147 11.58 17.81 -6.82
N ILE A 148 11.14 17.20 -5.73
CA ILE A 148 10.70 17.93 -4.52
C ILE A 148 11.89 18.68 -3.90
N SER A 149 13.06 18.06 -3.83
CA SER A 149 14.27 18.72 -3.31
C SER A 149 14.64 19.94 -4.14
N VAL A 150 14.57 19.86 -5.48
CA VAL A 150 14.80 21.02 -6.38
C VAL A 150 13.77 22.14 -6.15
N LEU A 151 12.49 21.78 -5.97
CA LEU A 151 11.44 22.75 -5.65
C LEU A 151 11.72 23.43 -4.30
N ASN A 152 12.10 22.66 -3.28
CA ASN A 152 12.41 23.16 -1.96
C ASN A 152 13.64 24.07 -1.99
N SER A 153 14.73 23.69 -2.63
CA SER A 153 15.92 24.55 -2.80
C SER A 153 15.58 25.90 -3.42
N LYS A 154 14.76 25.92 -4.48
CA LYS A 154 14.33 27.17 -5.11
C LYS A 154 13.45 28.01 -4.17
N THR A 155 12.55 27.36 -3.44
CA THR A 155 11.65 28.03 -2.48
C THR A 155 12.44 28.62 -1.31
N VAL A 156 13.35 27.85 -0.73
CA VAL A 156 14.24 28.26 0.36
C VAL A 156 15.15 29.40 -0.08
N SER A 157 15.75 29.31 -1.28
CA SER A 157 16.55 30.40 -1.86
C SER A 157 15.74 31.69 -1.99
N ASN A 158 14.49 31.61 -2.46
CA ASN A 158 13.63 32.78 -2.55
C ASN A 158 13.32 33.38 -1.17
N ILE A 159 13.08 32.55 -0.14
CA ILE A 159 12.82 33.00 1.23
C ILE A 159 14.07 33.67 1.82
N LYS A 160 15.25 33.05 1.66
CA LYS A 160 16.53 33.61 2.14
C LYS A 160 16.88 34.95 1.48
N ASN A 161 16.40 35.20 0.26
CA ASN A 161 16.60 36.46 -0.46
C ASN A 161 15.59 37.56 -0.07
N LEU A 162 14.56 37.25 0.73
CA LEU A 162 13.64 38.28 1.21
C LEU A 162 14.38 39.20 2.20
N PRO A 163 14.18 40.53 2.14
CA PRO A 163 14.80 41.47 3.07
C PRO A 163 14.08 41.44 4.43
N LEU A 164 14.16 40.29 5.12
CA LEU A 164 13.59 40.09 6.45
C LEU A 164 14.51 40.77 7.47
N LYS A 165 13.96 41.73 8.22
CA LYS A 165 14.65 42.32 9.38
C LYS A 165 14.39 41.44 10.60
N ILE A 166 15.23 40.43 10.80
CA ILE A 166 15.20 39.61 12.02
C ILE A 166 16.08 40.29 13.05
N VAL A 167 15.49 40.67 14.19
CA VAL A 167 16.18 41.39 15.27
C VAL A 167 16.80 40.44 16.28
N ASP A 168 16.21 39.25 16.44
CA ASP A 168 16.65 38.23 17.38
C ASP A 168 17.55 37.18 16.68
N PRO A 169 18.85 37.09 17.04
CA PRO A 169 19.77 36.12 16.46
C PRO A 169 19.33 34.66 16.65
N GLN A 170 18.61 34.34 17.72
CA GLN A 170 18.12 32.98 17.97
C GLN A 170 17.05 32.60 16.94
N VAL A 171 16.13 33.54 16.66
CA VAL A 171 15.08 33.34 15.64
C VAL A 171 15.69 33.20 14.25
N GLU A 172 16.75 33.97 13.95
CA GLU A 172 17.48 33.86 12.69
C GLU A 172 18.14 32.48 12.53
N TYR A 173 18.78 31.97 13.59
CA TYR A 173 19.37 30.63 13.61
C TYR A 173 18.32 29.52 13.43
N GLU A 174 17.21 29.59 14.18
CA GLU A 174 16.12 28.61 14.09
C GLU A 174 15.49 28.59 12.70
N LEU A 175 15.21 29.77 12.13
CA LEU A 175 14.67 29.89 10.78
C LEU A 175 15.62 29.29 9.73
N ASN A 176 16.90 29.64 9.79
CA ASN A 176 17.88 29.11 8.83
C ASN A 176 18.00 27.58 8.94
N THR A 177 18.04 27.04 10.15
CA THR A 177 18.09 25.59 10.37
C THR A 177 16.84 24.89 9.82
N TYR A 178 15.66 25.48 10.02
CA TYR A 178 14.40 24.94 9.48
C TYR A 178 14.37 24.98 7.95
N LEU A 179 14.84 26.08 7.35
CA LEU A 179 14.96 26.22 5.91
C LEU A 179 15.98 25.23 5.32
N ASP A 180 17.12 25.04 5.99
CA ASP A 180 18.13 24.07 5.57
C ASP A 180 17.59 22.63 5.63
N ARG A 181 16.80 22.30 6.66
CA ARG A 181 16.13 20.99 6.77
C ARG A 181 15.06 20.78 5.70
N LEU A 182 14.29 21.83 5.37
CA LEU A 182 13.30 21.77 4.30
C LEU A 182 13.97 21.61 2.92
N GLU A 183 15.06 22.32 2.69
CA GLU A 183 15.88 22.21 1.48
C GLU A 183 16.41 20.78 1.30
N ASN A 184 16.90 20.18 2.38
CA ASN A 184 17.51 18.85 2.38
C ASN A 184 16.57 17.76 2.93
N GLY A 185 15.26 17.89 2.72
CA GLY A 185 14.25 17.05 3.37
C GLY A 185 14.44 15.53 3.23
N PHE A 186 15.13 15.06 2.19
CA PHE A 186 15.30 13.62 1.89
C PHE A 186 16.75 13.12 2.01
N ASP A 187 17.74 13.95 2.33
CA ASP A 187 19.17 13.58 2.34
C ASP A 187 19.52 12.33 3.17
N PHE A 188 18.76 12.07 4.24
CA PHE A 188 18.90 10.91 5.11
C PHE A 188 18.18 9.63 4.62
N ILE A 189 17.42 9.71 3.52
CA ILE A 189 16.66 8.60 2.89
C ILE A 189 16.67 8.63 1.35
N ASP A 190 17.61 9.35 0.75
CA ASP A 190 17.71 9.59 -0.70
C ASP A 190 18.17 8.37 -1.53
N THR A 191 18.52 7.27 -0.86
CA THR A 191 18.93 6.00 -1.47
C THR A 191 18.25 4.85 -0.74
N ASP A 192 18.02 3.73 -1.44
CA ASP A 192 17.48 2.50 -0.83
C ASP A 192 18.24 2.11 0.46
N TYR A 193 19.56 2.16 0.44
CA TYR A 193 20.38 1.83 1.62
C TYR A 193 20.05 2.74 2.81
N LYS A 194 20.10 4.06 2.62
CA LYS A 194 19.81 5.02 3.69
C LYS A 194 18.35 4.90 4.17
N PHE A 195 17.41 4.72 3.24
CA PHE A 195 16.00 4.56 3.55
C PHE A 195 15.74 3.32 4.41
N PHE A 196 16.20 2.14 3.97
CA PHE A 196 16.00 0.92 4.75
C PHE A 196 16.74 0.95 6.08
N LYS A 197 17.97 1.47 6.12
CA LYS A 197 18.70 1.66 7.38
C LYS A 197 17.94 2.56 8.35
N HIS A 198 17.39 3.67 7.87
CA HIS A 198 16.57 4.55 8.70
C HIS A 198 15.33 3.82 9.25
N LEU A 199 14.66 3.01 8.42
CA LEU A 199 13.52 2.22 8.89
C LEU A 199 13.92 1.15 9.91
N GLU A 200 15.08 0.50 9.76
CA GLU A 200 15.62 -0.45 10.74
C GLU A 200 15.97 0.24 12.06
N ASP A 201 16.65 1.39 12.01
CA ASP A 201 17.02 2.19 13.18
C ASP A 201 15.77 2.65 13.96
N LYS A 202 14.67 2.94 13.25
CA LYS A 202 13.36 3.28 13.84
C LYS A 202 12.54 2.05 14.23
N ASN A 203 13.06 0.83 14.06
CA ASN A 203 12.35 -0.42 14.34
C ASN A 203 11.02 -0.52 13.57
N LEU A 204 10.98 0.00 12.34
CA LEU A 204 9.84 -0.03 11.42
C LEU A 204 10.00 -1.08 10.31
N PHE A 205 11.22 -1.55 10.10
CA PHE A 205 11.55 -2.57 9.11
C PHE A 205 12.66 -3.49 9.66
N LYS A 206 12.77 -4.68 9.09
CA LYS A 206 13.89 -5.60 9.31
C LYS A 206 14.17 -6.32 8.00
N MET A 207 15.41 -6.26 7.54
CA MET A 207 15.82 -6.90 6.29
C MET A 207 15.55 -8.42 6.32
N PRO A 208 15.08 -8.99 5.19
CA PRO A 208 15.07 -10.44 4.99
C PRO A 208 16.48 -11.02 5.09
N THR A 209 16.58 -12.27 5.53
CA THR A 209 17.83 -13.03 5.56
C THR A 209 17.85 -14.06 4.43
N MET A 210 19.03 -14.38 3.93
CA MET A 210 19.20 -15.42 2.91
C MET A 210 19.90 -16.62 3.54
N VAL A 211 19.29 -17.79 3.42
CA VAL A 211 19.83 -19.06 3.90
C VAL A 211 20.26 -19.88 2.69
N GLN A 212 21.53 -20.28 2.67
CA GLN A 212 22.05 -21.22 1.68
C GLN A 212 21.69 -22.65 2.13
N ILE A 213 21.23 -23.45 1.18
CA ILE A 213 20.94 -24.87 1.36
C ILE A 213 21.92 -25.65 0.49
N ASP A 214 22.76 -26.45 1.13
CA ASP A 214 23.74 -27.28 0.46
C ASP A 214 23.07 -28.56 -0.07
N HIS A 215 23.34 -28.87 -1.32
CA HIS A 215 22.88 -30.10 -1.95
C HIS A 215 23.80 -31.27 -1.57
N GLU A 216 23.27 -32.49 -1.61
CA GLU A 216 24.15 -33.65 -1.71
C GLU A 216 24.85 -33.62 -3.07
N PRO A 217 26.17 -33.87 -3.12
CA PRO A 217 26.93 -33.81 -4.35
C PRO A 217 26.38 -34.82 -5.37
N VAL A 218 25.95 -34.33 -6.53
CA VAL A 218 25.50 -35.19 -7.63
C VAL A 218 26.72 -35.57 -8.48
N PRO A 219 27.02 -36.86 -8.68
CA PRO A 219 28.08 -37.27 -9.58
C PRO A 219 27.67 -36.99 -11.03
N ILE A 220 28.41 -36.09 -11.70
CA ILE A 220 28.23 -35.81 -13.12
C ILE A 220 29.35 -36.51 -13.88
N GLY A 221 29.02 -37.61 -14.58
CA GLY A 221 29.96 -38.34 -15.43
C GLY A 221 29.34 -39.56 -16.14
N ILE A 222 29.63 -39.72 -17.44
CA ILE A 222 29.27 -40.91 -18.24
C ILE A 222 30.43 -41.95 -18.21
N SER A 223 31.62 -41.57 -17.73
CA SER A 223 32.80 -42.43 -17.58
C SER A 223 33.22 -42.51 -16.11
N ILE A 224 33.74 -43.67 -15.71
CA ILE A 224 34.18 -44.00 -14.33
C ILE A 224 35.37 -43.13 -13.88
N GLU A 225 36.00 -42.38 -14.79
CA GLU A 225 37.26 -41.66 -14.55
C GLU A 225 37.09 -40.13 -14.42
N ASP A 226 35.96 -39.54 -14.83
CA ASP A 226 35.72 -38.08 -14.82
C ASP A 226 34.42 -37.69 -14.11
N VAL A 227 34.22 -38.17 -12.87
CA VAL A 227 33.11 -37.67 -12.04
C VAL A 227 33.47 -36.28 -11.52
N GLN A 228 32.91 -35.24 -12.13
CA GLN A 228 32.93 -33.91 -11.54
C GLN A 228 31.79 -33.82 -10.52
N ILE A 229 32.12 -33.31 -9.34
CA ILE A 229 31.16 -32.98 -8.29
C ILE A 229 30.83 -31.50 -8.44
N GLU A 230 29.64 -31.18 -8.93
CA GLU A 230 29.12 -29.82 -8.88
C GLU A 230 28.26 -29.68 -7.61
N ASN A 231 28.67 -28.79 -6.72
CA ASN A 231 27.84 -28.38 -5.60
C ASN A 231 26.88 -27.31 -6.12
N ASP A 232 25.69 -27.73 -6.55
CA ASP A 232 24.62 -26.77 -6.77
C ASP A 232 24.24 -26.12 -5.43
N LYS A 233 23.79 -24.87 -5.48
CA LYS A 233 23.45 -24.08 -4.29
C LYS A 233 22.06 -23.51 -4.44
N SER A 234 21.16 -23.97 -3.58
CA SER A 234 19.83 -23.41 -3.44
C SER A 234 19.80 -22.33 -2.36
N TYR A 235 18.94 -21.33 -2.56
CA TYR A 235 18.79 -20.23 -1.61
C TYR A 235 17.34 -20.03 -1.21
N VAL A 236 17.11 -19.88 0.09
CA VAL A 236 15.82 -19.50 0.65
C VAL A 236 15.95 -18.09 1.21
N VAL A 237 15.12 -17.17 0.73
CA VAL A 237 15.02 -15.82 1.31
C VAL A 237 13.94 -15.85 2.37
N LEU A 238 14.31 -15.64 3.62
CA LEU A 238 13.43 -15.63 4.78
C LEU A 238 13.10 -14.20 5.18
N SER A 239 11.82 -13.91 5.30
CA SER A 239 11.37 -12.67 5.91
C SER A 239 11.57 -12.68 7.41
N ALA A 240 11.60 -11.49 8.02
CA ALA A 240 11.60 -11.34 9.47
C ALA A 240 10.21 -11.61 10.08
N VAL A 241 9.74 -12.86 10.06
CA VAL A 241 8.39 -13.28 10.49
C VAL A 241 8.09 -12.85 11.93
N GLU A 242 8.99 -13.08 12.88
CA GLU A 242 8.83 -12.65 14.28
C GLU A 242 8.55 -11.14 14.37
N PHE A 243 9.34 -10.33 13.64
CA PHE A 243 9.17 -8.88 13.59
C PHE A 243 7.81 -8.50 13.01
N GLN A 244 7.40 -9.12 11.90
CA GLN A 244 6.12 -8.85 11.24
C GLN A 244 4.93 -9.20 12.14
N ILE A 245 4.92 -10.40 12.72
CA ILE A 245 3.86 -10.85 13.65
C ILE A 245 3.78 -9.90 14.84
N ARG A 246 4.92 -9.58 15.46
CA ARG A 246 4.97 -8.69 16.61
C ARG A 246 4.41 -7.31 16.27
N LYS A 247 4.88 -6.68 15.19
CA LYS A 247 4.43 -5.34 14.80
C LYS A 247 2.95 -5.32 14.45
N PHE A 248 2.48 -6.32 13.71
CA PHE A 248 1.08 -6.43 13.34
C PHE A 248 0.17 -6.59 14.56
N LEU A 249 0.45 -7.57 15.43
CA LEU A 249 -0.40 -7.83 16.60
C LEU A 249 -0.34 -6.71 17.65
N GLN A 250 0.76 -5.96 17.72
CA GLN A 250 0.91 -4.77 18.58
C GLN A 250 0.24 -3.52 18.02
N THR A 251 -0.22 -3.54 16.77
CA THR A 251 -0.90 -2.38 16.17
C THR A 251 -2.32 -2.30 16.70
N ASP A 252 -2.67 -1.14 17.26
CA ASP A 252 -4.00 -0.80 17.79
C ASP A 252 -4.58 -1.88 18.72
N ASN A 253 -5.78 -2.38 18.40
CA ASN A 253 -6.49 -3.41 19.14
C ASN A 253 -6.47 -4.76 18.40
N ILE A 254 -5.57 -4.98 17.43
CA ILE A 254 -5.58 -6.17 16.57
C ILE A 254 -5.52 -7.46 17.40
N ILE A 255 -4.59 -7.57 18.36
CA ILE A 255 -4.50 -8.78 19.20
C ILE A 255 -5.78 -9.05 19.99
N LYS A 256 -6.41 -8.00 20.54
CA LYS A 256 -7.65 -8.14 21.31
C LYS A 256 -8.80 -8.58 20.41
N ASP A 257 -8.89 -7.98 19.23
CA ASP A 257 -9.90 -8.28 18.23
C ASP A 257 -9.77 -9.71 17.69
N VAL A 258 -8.54 -10.17 17.43
CA VAL A 258 -8.23 -11.55 17.01
C VAL A 258 -8.60 -12.55 18.10
N ILE A 259 -8.22 -12.30 19.36
CA ILE A 259 -8.57 -13.19 20.49
C ILE A 259 -10.10 -13.25 20.66
N LYS A 260 -10.76 -12.09 20.65
CA LYS A 260 -12.22 -12.01 20.79
C LYS A 260 -12.93 -12.78 19.66
N ASN A 261 -12.55 -12.52 18.40
CA ASN A 261 -13.14 -13.18 17.25
C ASN A 261 -12.87 -14.69 17.25
N THR A 262 -11.67 -15.12 17.68
CA THR A 262 -11.35 -16.55 17.86
C THR A 262 -12.32 -17.20 18.85
N LEU A 263 -12.56 -16.58 20.01
CA LEU A 263 -13.49 -17.10 21.02
C LEU A 263 -14.95 -17.09 20.55
N GLU A 264 -15.34 -16.12 19.72
CA GLU A 264 -16.68 -16.05 19.13
C GLU A 264 -16.89 -17.15 18.09
N LEU A 265 -15.94 -17.33 17.16
CA LEU A 265 -15.97 -18.38 16.15
C LEU A 265 -16.07 -19.77 16.78
N GLN A 266 -15.33 -20.02 17.86
CA GLN A 266 -15.36 -21.30 18.60
C GLN A 266 -16.72 -21.67 19.18
N LYS A 267 -17.60 -20.70 19.46
CA LYS A 267 -18.95 -20.98 19.99
C LYS A 267 -19.89 -21.52 18.93
N SER A 268 -19.54 -21.37 17.65
CA SER A 268 -20.40 -21.81 16.58
C SER A 268 -20.55 -23.32 16.56
N GLN A 269 -21.78 -23.76 16.32
CA GLN A 269 -22.13 -25.16 16.08
C GLN A 269 -21.93 -25.57 14.62
N LEU A 270 -21.66 -24.60 13.73
CA LEU A 270 -21.35 -24.84 12.33
C LEU A 270 -19.84 -24.78 12.12
N ILE A 271 -19.32 -25.60 11.21
CA ILE A 271 -17.93 -25.52 10.77
C ILE A 271 -17.82 -24.35 9.79
N GLN A 272 -17.33 -23.22 10.29
CA GLN A 272 -17.16 -21.99 9.50
C GLN A 272 -15.72 -21.46 9.54
N ASN A 273 -14.92 -21.94 10.49
CA ASN A 273 -13.51 -21.62 10.61
C ASN A 273 -12.72 -22.84 11.09
N ILE A 274 -11.39 -22.83 10.90
CA ILE A 274 -10.50 -23.89 11.37
C ILE A 274 -10.62 -24.14 12.88
N VAL A 275 -11.00 -23.11 13.65
CA VAL A 275 -11.16 -23.21 15.11
C VAL A 275 -12.39 -24.01 15.55
N ASN A 276 -13.27 -24.36 14.61
CA ASN A 276 -14.38 -25.28 14.87
C ASN A 276 -13.97 -26.75 14.66
N GLY A 277 -12.86 -27.01 13.95
CA GLY A 277 -12.42 -28.36 13.60
C GLY A 277 -11.82 -29.14 14.76
N GLN A 278 -11.85 -30.48 14.66
CA GLN A 278 -11.37 -31.39 15.70
C GLN A 278 -9.89 -31.14 16.07
N VAL A 279 -9.03 -30.95 15.07
CA VAL A 279 -7.59 -30.70 15.27
C VAL A 279 -7.35 -29.49 16.18
N TRP A 280 -8.12 -28.42 16.01
CA TRP A 280 -8.01 -27.23 16.88
C TRP A 280 -8.45 -27.54 18.31
N GLN A 281 -9.52 -28.31 18.48
CA GLN A 281 -10.01 -28.72 19.80
C GLN A 281 -8.96 -29.56 20.54
N ASP A 282 -8.29 -30.47 19.83
CA ASP A 282 -7.22 -31.30 20.39
C ASP A 282 -6.01 -30.44 20.83
N ILE A 283 -5.60 -29.49 20.00
CA ILE A 283 -4.54 -28.52 20.32
C ILE A 283 -4.93 -27.70 21.55
N ARG A 284 -6.15 -27.16 21.59
CA ARG A 284 -6.63 -26.37 22.74
C ARG A 284 -6.71 -27.18 24.02
N ALA A 285 -7.08 -28.46 23.94
CA ALA A 285 -7.09 -29.36 25.09
C ALA A 285 -5.69 -29.56 25.68
N LYS A 286 -4.64 -29.46 24.86
CA LYS A 286 -3.24 -29.50 25.29
C LYS A 286 -2.74 -28.19 25.91
N TYR A 287 -3.19 -27.04 25.41
CA TYR A 287 -2.74 -25.70 25.85
C TYR A 287 -3.85 -24.87 26.51
N LYS A 288 -4.50 -25.41 27.55
CA LYS A 288 -5.74 -24.85 28.15
C LYS A 288 -5.59 -23.43 28.75
N SER A 289 -4.38 -23.05 29.17
CA SER A 289 -4.11 -21.80 29.88
C SER A 289 -3.54 -20.70 28.98
N GLU A 290 -3.38 -20.96 27.68
CA GLU A 290 -2.70 -20.05 26.75
C GLU A 290 -3.68 -19.46 25.73
N HIS A 291 -3.36 -18.24 25.28
CA HIS A 291 -4.02 -17.66 24.12
C HIS A 291 -3.39 -18.22 22.85
N ILE A 292 -4.11 -19.12 22.18
CA ILE A 292 -3.67 -19.73 20.93
C ILE A 292 -4.24 -18.91 19.77
N ILE A 293 -3.35 -18.40 18.92
CA ILE A 293 -3.72 -17.72 17.68
C ILE A 293 -3.29 -18.62 16.53
N PRO A 294 -4.23 -19.07 15.67
CA PRO A 294 -3.85 -19.86 14.52
C PRO A 294 -3.14 -18.99 13.48
N ILE A 295 -2.21 -19.60 12.75
CA ILE A 295 -1.58 -19.03 11.56
C ILE A 295 -1.80 -20.03 10.42
N SER A 296 -2.24 -19.53 9.27
CA SER A 296 -2.35 -20.32 8.04
C SER A 296 -1.14 -20.01 7.17
N LEU A 297 -0.39 -21.05 6.78
CA LEU A 297 0.67 -20.95 5.79
C LEU A 297 0.20 -21.52 4.45
N TYR A 298 0.52 -20.85 3.36
CA TYR A 298 0.22 -21.30 2.00
C TYR A 298 1.26 -20.78 1.01
N CYS A 299 1.29 -21.39 -0.17
CA CYS A 299 2.30 -21.09 -1.19
C CYS A 299 1.62 -20.73 -2.50
N ASP A 300 2.20 -19.79 -3.22
CA ASP A 300 1.78 -19.45 -4.58
C ASP A 300 3.01 -19.26 -5.47
N GLU A 301 2.87 -19.60 -6.74
CA GLU A 301 3.93 -19.53 -7.74
C GLU A 301 3.66 -18.38 -8.70
N PHE A 302 4.64 -17.52 -8.88
CA PHE A 302 4.56 -16.44 -9.84
C PHE A 302 5.85 -16.34 -10.65
N GLU A 303 5.74 -15.83 -11.87
CA GLU A 303 6.88 -15.64 -12.76
C GLU A 303 7.15 -14.16 -12.96
N ILE A 304 8.43 -13.80 -12.90
CA ILE A 304 8.89 -12.43 -13.11
C ILE A 304 9.30 -12.29 -14.58
N ASN A 305 8.73 -11.30 -15.27
CA ASN A 305 9.13 -10.82 -16.60
C ASN A 305 8.90 -11.74 -17.82
N ASP A 306 8.34 -12.94 -17.69
CA ASP A 306 8.02 -13.77 -18.85
C ASP A 306 6.84 -14.74 -18.64
N CYS A 307 5.64 -14.29 -18.96
CA CYS A 307 4.44 -15.13 -18.86
C CYS A 307 4.16 -15.96 -20.13
N LEU A 308 4.90 -15.75 -21.23
CA LEU A 308 4.45 -16.16 -22.57
C LEU A 308 5.48 -16.92 -23.41
N SER A 309 6.76 -16.89 -23.08
CA SER A 309 7.76 -17.61 -23.89
C SER A 309 7.74 -19.12 -23.64
N SER A 310 8.37 -19.87 -24.56
CA SER A 310 8.63 -21.30 -24.43
C SER A 310 9.57 -21.67 -23.27
N HIS A 311 10.14 -20.68 -22.58
CA HIS A 311 10.94 -20.83 -21.37
C HIS A 311 10.20 -20.36 -20.12
N ASN A 312 8.88 -20.14 -20.20
CA ASN A 312 8.06 -19.90 -19.03
C ASN A 312 8.30 -20.98 -17.96
N LYS A 313 8.23 -20.54 -16.70
CA LYS A 313 8.51 -21.23 -15.44
C LYS A 313 9.98 -21.45 -15.08
N LYS A 314 10.95 -21.12 -15.95
CA LYS A 314 12.38 -21.20 -15.58
C LYS A 314 12.77 -20.21 -14.48
N HIS A 315 12.09 -19.07 -14.42
CA HIS A 315 12.34 -18.03 -13.43
C HIS A 315 11.17 -17.86 -12.46
N ALA A 316 10.34 -18.90 -12.32
CA ALA A 316 9.26 -18.91 -11.36
C ALA A 316 9.81 -18.86 -9.93
N ILE A 317 9.13 -18.08 -9.09
CA ILE A 317 9.38 -17.95 -7.66
C ILE A 317 8.16 -18.50 -6.94
N CYS A 318 8.41 -19.38 -5.97
CA CYS A 318 7.44 -19.79 -4.98
C CYS A 318 7.49 -18.82 -3.81
N GLY A 319 6.43 -18.04 -3.64
CA GLY A 319 6.19 -17.24 -2.45
C GLY A 319 5.53 -18.09 -1.38
N VAL A 320 6.06 -18.06 -0.16
CA VAL A 320 5.43 -18.64 1.02
C VAL A 320 4.82 -17.52 1.83
N TYR A 321 3.51 -17.59 2.00
CA TYR A 321 2.71 -16.56 2.64
C TYR A 321 2.08 -17.09 3.93
N TYR A 322 1.74 -16.18 4.82
CA TYR A 322 0.94 -16.51 5.99
C TYR A 322 -0.12 -15.45 6.30
N SER A 323 -1.18 -15.88 6.95
CA SER A 323 -2.26 -15.01 7.43
C SER A 323 -2.87 -15.56 8.71
N PHE A 324 -3.67 -14.73 9.38
CA PHE A 324 -4.38 -15.12 10.60
C PHE A 324 -5.84 -15.46 10.26
N PRO A 325 -6.23 -16.73 10.23
CA PRO A 325 -7.56 -17.15 9.79
C PRO A 325 -8.68 -16.73 10.76
N THR A 326 -8.35 -16.30 11.96
CA THR A 326 -9.30 -15.75 12.94
C THR A 326 -9.28 -14.23 13.01
N LEU A 327 -8.67 -13.55 12.03
CA LEU A 327 -8.87 -12.11 11.86
C LEU A 327 -10.36 -11.82 11.68
N PRO A 328 -10.91 -10.83 12.41
CA PRO A 328 -12.26 -10.33 12.16
C PRO A 328 -12.47 -9.96 10.70
N GLU A 329 -13.70 -10.09 10.22
CA GLU A 329 -14.06 -9.87 8.81
C GLU A 329 -13.65 -8.47 8.29
N LYS A 330 -13.71 -7.43 9.13
CA LYS A 330 -13.23 -6.07 8.82
C LYS A 330 -11.74 -5.99 8.43
N TYR A 331 -10.97 -6.99 8.81
CA TYR A 331 -9.55 -7.15 8.48
C TYR A 331 -9.31 -8.31 7.51
N ALA A 332 -10.18 -9.32 7.50
CA ALA A 332 -10.08 -10.46 6.60
C ALA A 332 -10.12 -10.01 5.14
N SER A 333 -9.50 -10.80 4.25
CA SER A 333 -9.49 -10.60 2.80
C SER A 333 -8.84 -9.29 2.29
N LYS A 334 -8.16 -8.53 3.15
CA LYS A 334 -7.31 -7.41 2.72
C LYS A 334 -5.92 -7.91 2.38
N LEU A 335 -5.41 -7.53 1.21
CA LEU A 335 -4.06 -7.91 0.76
C LEU A 335 -2.97 -7.47 1.75
N CYS A 336 -3.16 -6.33 2.44
CA CYS A 336 -2.23 -5.85 3.46
C CYS A 336 -2.16 -6.72 4.73
N ASN A 337 -3.05 -7.72 4.88
CA ASN A 337 -3.06 -8.67 5.99
C ASN A 337 -2.62 -10.09 5.55
N ILE A 338 -2.01 -10.18 4.36
CA ILE A 338 -1.28 -11.35 3.87
C ILE A 338 0.21 -11.02 3.96
N PHE A 339 0.95 -11.82 4.71
CA PHE A 339 2.36 -11.59 4.99
C PHE A 339 3.23 -12.59 4.24
N ILE A 340 4.46 -12.21 3.95
CA ILE A 340 5.43 -13.05 3.24
C ILE A 340 6.35 -13.67 4.29
N ALA A 341 6.37 -14.99 4.40
CA ALA A 341 7.32 -15.73 5.23
C ALA A 341 8.64 -15.98 4.49
N ALA A 342 8.57 -16.36 3.22
CA ALA A 342 9.76 -16.67 2.43
C ALA A 342 9.54 -16.55 0.92
N MET A 343 10.66 -16.52 0.19
CA MET A 343 10.71 -16.67 -1.26
C MET A 343 11.75 -17.70 -1.64
N ILE A 344 11.39 -18.58 -2.57
CA ILE A 344 12.22 -19.70 -3.03
C ILE A 344 12.13 -19.77 -4.55
N LYS A 345 13.24 -20.01 -5.24
CA LYS A 345 13.15 -20.27 -6.69
C LYS A 345 12.46 -21.61 -6.92
N LYS A 346 11.62 -21.68 -7.95
CA LYS A 346 10.91 -22.92 -8.27
C LYS A 346 11.86 -24.05 -8.70
N ILE A 347 12.95 -23.70 -9.37
CA ILE A 347 13.97 -24.67 -9.79
C ILE A 347 14.61 -25.37 -8.58
N ASP A 348 15.01 -24.60 -7.56
CA ASP A 348 15.53 -25.10 -6.29
C ASP A 348 14.54 -26.08 -5.62
N ILE A 349 13.23 -25.82 -5.66
CA ILE A 349 12.20 -26.74 -5.11
C ILE A 349 12.19 -28.07 -5.86
N ASN A 350 12.33 -28.04 -7.19
CA ASN A 350 12.31 -29.25 -8.00
C ASN A 350 13.58 -30.10 -7.77
N GLU A 351 14.70 -29.46 -7.45
CA GLU A 351 16.01 -30.11 -7.26
C GLU A 351 16.22 -30.59 -5.82
N CYS A 352 15.97 -29.75 -4.82
CA CYS A 352 16.14 -30.09 -3.40
C CYS A 352 14.95 -30.83 -2.78
N GLY A 353 13.77 -30.67 -3.37
CA GLY A 353 12.51 -31.06 -2.76
C GLY A 353 12.01 -30.06 -1.71
N ILE A 354 10.68 -29.92 -1.64
CA ILE A 354 10.01 -28.92 -0.80
C ILE A 354 10.33 -29.06 0.69
N ASN A 355 10.46 -30.27 1.21
CA ASN A 355 10.65 -30.52 2.64
C ASN A 355 11.96 -29.93 3.17
N MET A 356 13.03 -30.02 2.37
CA MET A 356 14.35 -29.50 2.75
C MET A 356 14.31 -27.97 2.83
N LEU A 357 13.75 -27.32 1.81
CA LEU A 357 13.68 -25.86 1.72
C LEU A 357 12.65 -25.24 2.67
N PHE A 358 11.64 -26.00 3.10
CA PHE A 358 10.62 -25.54 4.05
C PHE A 358 11.06 -25.63 5.50
N ARG A 359 12.04 -26.47 5.83
CA ARG A 359 12.57 -26.59 7.19
C ARG A 359 12.95 -25.24 7.81
N PRO A 360 13.78 -24.39 7.17
CA PRO A 360 14.12 -23.09 7.75
C PRO A 360 12.90 -22.16 7.89
N ILE A 361 11.86 -22.33 7.08
CA ILE A 361 10.63 -21.53 7.14
C ILE A 361 9.78 -21.93 8.34
N VAL A 362 9.59 -23.23 8.57
CA VAL A 362 8.84 -23.73 9.73
C VAL A 362 9.52 -23.29 11.03
N GLN A 363 10.85 -23.28 11.03
CA GLN A 363 11.63 -22.86 12.19
C GLN A 363 11.39 -21.39 12.59
N LEU A 364 11.02 -20.51 11.65
CA LEU A 364 10.64 -19.11 11.95
C LEU A 364 9.41 -18.97 12.84
N PHE A 365 8.60 -20.03 12.99
CA PHE A 365 7.37 -20.03 13.78
C PHE A 365 7.51 -20.85 15.08
N THR A 366 8.62 -21.57 15.26
CA THR A 366 8.85 -22.40 16.46
C THR A 366 9.83 -21.77 17.44
N ASP A 367 10.77 -20.98 16.92
CA ASP A 367 11.77 -20.23 17.68
C ASP A 367 11.20 -18.85 18.07
#